data_AF-W1YVW8-F1
#
_entry.id   AF-W1YVW8-F1
#
_cell.length_a   1.000
_cell.length_b   1.000
_cell.length_c   1.000
_cell.angle_alpha   90.00
_cell.angle_beta   90.00
_cell.angle_gamma   90.00
#
_symmetry.space_group_name_H-M   'P 1'
#
loop_
_entity.id
_entity.type
_entity.pdbx_description
1 polymer ?
#
loop_
_entity_poly.entity_id
_entity_poly.type
_entity_poly.pdbx_seq_one_letter_code
_entity_poly.pdbx_strand_id
1 'polypeptide(L)'
;MAQVTILQLNIWMSGTKVPDGIARCADIVRTTHADVVITSESTPQAVEELRHLLGDGWYAASDPARNGALARWPVAKVGRSDDYLATHVAHPGRTLAVYSMHLEYEYYTPFLYRGYGGSTRYLPSGRWG
;
A
#
# COMPACT_ATOMS: atom_id res chain seq x y z
N MET A 1 1.02 10.34 26.33
CA MET A 1 1.36 10.51 24.90
C MET A 1 0.16 10.09 24.09
N ALA A 2 -0.22 10.84 23.04
CA ALA A 2 -1.33 10.44 22.18
C ALA A 2 -0.99 9.17 21.39
N GLN A 3 -1.93 8.24 21.32
CA GLN A 3 -1.83 7.01 20.52
C GLN A 3 -1.88 7.38 19.03
N VAL A 4 -1.13 6.66 18.20
CA VAL A 4 -1.18 6.79 16.73
C VAL A 4 -1.60 5.44 16.18
N THR A 5 -2.59 5.45 15.30
CA THR A 5 -3.13 4.27 14.62
C THR A 5 -2.65 4.23 13.18
N ILE A 6 -2.19 3.06 12.73
CA ILE A 6 -1.63 2.86 11.40
C ILE A 6 -2.39 1.71 10.73
N LEU A 7 -2.88 1.97 9.52
CA LEU A 7 -3.50 0.96 8.65
C LEU A 7 -2.57 0.66 7.48
N GLN A 8 -2.31 -0.62 7.22
CA GLN A 8 -1.70 -1.08 5.98
C GLN A 8 -2.77 -1.74 5.11
N LEU A 9 -2.85 -1.32 3.84
CA LEU A 9 -3.85 -1.81 2.90
C LEU A 9 -3.24 -2.05 1.52
N ASN A 10 -3.17 -3.30 1.06
CA ASN A 10 -3.00 -3.57 -0.36
C ASN A 10 -4.35 -3.29 -1.05
N ILE A 11 -4.39 -2.34 -1.98
CA ILE A 11 -5.63 -1.92 -2.64
C ILE A 11 -5.88 -2.65 -3.97
N TRP A 12 -5.10 -3.68 -4.29
CA TRP A 12 -5.17 -4.60 -5.44
C TRP A 12 -5.48 -3.92 -6.78
N MET A 13 -4.42 -3.70 -7.58
CA MET A 13 -4.53 -3.00 -8.87
C MET A 13 -5.26 -1.65 -8.73
N SER A 14 -4.91 -0.87 -7.69
CA SER A 14 -5.48 0.47 -7.47
C SER A 14 -7.00 0.49 -7.34
N GLY A 15 -7.57 -0.52 -6.69
CA GLY A 15 -9.02 -0.63 -6.44
C GLY A 15 -9.84 -0.99 -7.67
N THR A 16 -9.22 -1.13 -8.86
CA THR A 16 -9.94 -1.30 -10.14
C THR A 16 -10.66 -2.63 -10.30
N LYS A 17 -10.37 -3.61 -9.44
CA LYS A 17 -10.97 -4.95 -9.49
C LYS A 17 -12.26 -5.09 -8.69
N VAL A 18 -12.60 -4.06 -7.92
CA VAL A 18 -13.83 -3.99 -7.13
C VAL A 18 -14.61 -2.76 -7.57
N PRO A 19 -15.92 -2.85 -7.85
CA PRO A 19 -16.75 -1.67 -8.09
C PRO A 19 -16.62 -0.66 -6.94
N ASP A 20 -16.34 0.59 -7.29
CA ASP A 20 -16.07 1.70 -6.35
C ASP A 20 -14.93 1.39 -5.36
N GLY A 21 -13.92 0.63 -5.79
CA GLY A 21 -12.88 0.10 -4.90
C GLY A 21 -12.14 1.15 -4.08
N ILE A 22 -11.81 2.31 -4.66
CA ILE A 22 -11.15 3.40 -3.92
C ILE A 22 -12.08 4.03 -2.89
N ALA A 23 -13.37 4.19 -3.20
CA ALA A 23 -14.36 4.67 -2.23
C ALA A 23 -14.52 3.70 -1.05
N ARG A 24 -14.54 2.38 -1.33
CA ARG A 24 -14.56 1.36 -0.27
C ARG A 24 -13.28 1.37 0.57
N CYS A 25 -12.13 1.62 -0.04
CA CYS A 25 -10.89 1.83 0.73
C CYS A 25 -11.01 3.05 1.66
N ALA A 26 -11.59 4.15 1.19
CA ALA A 26 -11.86 5.32 2.03
C ALA A 26 -12.79 4.99 3.21
N ASP A 27 -13.81 4.16 3.00
CA ASP A 27 -14.70 3.69 4.07
C ASP A 27 -13.96 2.82 5.11
N ILE A 28 -13.06 1.94 4.68
CA ILE A 28 -12.19 1.17 5.58
C ILE A 28 -11.32 2.10 6.42
N VAL A 29 -10.70 3.11 5.80
CA VAL A 29 -9.88 4.11 6.51
C VAL A 29 -10.72 4.87 7.56
N ARG A 30 -11.95 5.27 7.22
CA ARG A 30 -12.84 5.96 8.16
C ARG A 30 -13.29 5.08 9.31
N THR A 31 -13.68 3.84 9.04
CA THR A 31 -14.20 2.89 10.05
C THR A 31 -13.12 2.38 11.00
N THR A 32 -11.88 2.29 10.55
CA THR A 32 -10.73 1.94 11.39
C THR A 32 -10.19 3.12 12.21
N HIS A 33 -10.67 4.34 11.94
CA HIS A 33 -10.19 5.56 12.55
C HIS A 33 -8.67 5.76 12.42
N ALA A 34 -8.07 5.30 11.32
CA ALA A 34 -6.63 5.37 11.10
C ALA A 34 -6.14 6.83 11.06
N ASP A 35 -4.96 7.07 11.63
CA ASP A 35 -4.25 8.34 11.57
C ASP A 35 -3.26 8.39 10.41
N VAL A 36 -2.69 7.23 10.09
CA VAL A 36 -1.78 7.00 8.95
C VAL A 36 -2.24 5.76 8.20
N VAL A 37 -2.24 5.84 6.88
CA VAL A 37 -2.54 4.73 5.97
C VAL A 37 -1.33 4.53 5.07
N ILE A 38 -0.86 3.30 4.95
CA ILE A 38 0.12 2.91 3.93
C ILE A 38 -0.52 1.95 2.94
N THR A 39 -0.34 2.22 1.66
CA THR A 39 -0.93 1.45 0.57
C THR A 39 0.12 0.79 -0.28
N SER A 40 -0.20 -0.42 -0.75
CA SER A 40 0.54 -1.11 -1.81
C SER A 40 -0.38 -1.39 -3.00
N GLU A 41 0.24 -1.61 -4.16
CA GLU A 41 -0.42 -1.75 -5.45
C GLU A 41 -1.21 -0.51 -5.92
N SER A 42 -0.84 0.66 -5.40
CA SER A 42 -1.50 1.94 -5.62
C SER A 42 -0.74 2.82 -6.60
N THR A 43 -1.37 3.24 -7.70
CA THR A 43 -0.84 4.31 -8.55
C THR A 43 -0.91 5.66 -7.83
N PRO A 44 -0.06 6.65 -8.21
CA PRO A 44 -0.17 8.01 -7.68
C PRO A 44 -1.58 8.61 -7.81
N GLN A 45 -2.28 8.33 -8.91
CA GLN A 45 -3.64 8.78 -9.14
C GLN A 45 -4.63 8.19 -8.12
N ALA A 46 -4.51 6.90 -7.82
CA ALA A 46 -5.37 6.23 -6.85
C ALA A 46 -5.13 6.72 -5.42
N VAL A 47 -3.87 7.00 -5.07
CA VAL A 47 -3.53 7.59 -3.76
C VAL A 47 -4.13 8.99 -3.64
N GLU A 48 -4.05 9.80 -4.69
CA GLU A 48 -4.63 11.15 -4.70
C GLU A 48 -6.16 11.13 -4.67
N GLU A 49 -6.79 10.20 -5.41
CA GLU A 49 -8.24 9.98 -5.34
C GLU A 49 -8.67 9.57 -3.93
N LEU A 50 -7.96 8.64 -3.29
CA LEU A 50 -8.20 8.26 -1.90
C LEU A 50 -8.05 9.46 -0.96
N ARG A 51 -7.02 10.30 -1.15
CA ARG A 51 -6.84 11.55 -0.38
C ARG A 51 -8.03 12.49 -0.54
N HIS A 52 -8.50 12.69 -1.77
CA HIS A 52 -9.66 13.54 -2.06
C HIS A 52 -10.92 13.03 -1.37
N LEU A 53 -11.18 11.73 -1.39
CA LEU A 53 -12.33 11.15 -0.70
C LEU A 53 -12.22 11.34 0.83
N LEU A 54 -11.03 11.21 1.40
CA LEU A 54 -10.81 11.39 2.83
C LEU A 54 -10.87 12.87 3.28
N GLY A 55 -10.63 13.82 2.37
CA GLY A 55 -10.82 15.26 2.55
C GLY A 55 -9.56 16.04 2.93
N ASP A 56 -9.70 17.36 3.08
CA ASP A 56 -8.59 18.34 3.19
C ASP A 56 -7.68 18.17 4.42
N GLY A 57 -8.07 17.36 5.40
CA GLY A 57 -7.24 17.00 6.55
C GLY A 57 -6.20 15.91 6.26
N TRP A 58 -6.13 15.40 5.04
CA TRP A 58 -5.22 14.33 4.65
C TRP A 58 -4.13 14.79 3.69
N TYR A 59 -2.92 14.40 4.02
CA TYR A 59 -1.72 14.60 3.21
C TYR A 59 -1.31 13.27 2.61
N ALA A 60 -0.81 13.28 1.38
CA ALA A 60 -0.42 12.06 0.69
C ALA A 60 0.99 12.13 0.11
N ALA A 61 1.60 10.96 -0.01
CA ALA A 61 2.81 10.71 -0.77
C ALA A 61 2.66 9.39 -1.53
N SER A 62 3.27 9.31 -2.70
CA SER A 62 3.29 8.08 -3.50
C SER A 62 4.59 7.97 -4.29
N ASP A 63 4.82 6.79 -4.85
CA ASP A 63 5.90 6.51 -5.79
C ASP A 63 5.40 5.77 -7.05
N PRO A 64 6.25 5.68 -8.10
CA PRO A 64 5.98 4.83 -9.26
C PRO A 64 6.04 3.32 -8.97
N ALA A 65 6.69 2.90 -7.87
CA ALA A 65 6.81 1.50 -7.44
C ALA A 65 5.51 0.95 -6.80
N ARG A 66 4.41 1.67 -6.96
CA ARG A 66 3.04 1.31 -6.56
C ARG A 66 2.85 1.30 -5.04
N ASN A 67 3.58 2.15 -4.32
CA ASN A 67 3.37 2.41 -2.90
C ASN A 67 2.75 3.79 -2.67
N GLY A 68 1.99 3.90 -1.57
CA GLY A 68 1.41 5.15 -1.12
C GLY A 68 1.41 5.27 0.39
N ALA A 69 1.31 6.51 0.86
CA ALA A 69 1.13 6.86 2.25
C ALA A 69 0.16 8.05 2.36
N LEU A 70 -0.76 7.99 3.30
CA LEU A 70 -1.65 9.09 3.66
C LEU A 70 -1.59 9.32 5.17
N ALA A 71 -1.63 10.57 5.61
CA ALA A 71 -1.59 10.91 7.03
C ALA A 71 -2.45 12.14 7.35
N ARG A 72 -2.94 12.21 8.59
CA ARG A 72 -3.68 13.38 9.12
C ARG A 72 -2.80 14.59 9.45
N TRP A 73 -1.48 14.47 9.27
CA TRP A 73 -0.50 15.53 9.53
C TRP A 73 0.40 15.75 8.32
N PRO A 74 1.00 16.96 8.19
CA PRO A 74 1.81 17.31 7.02
C PRO A 74 2.95 16.33 6.75
N VAL A 75 3.17 16.04 5.46
CA VAL A 75 4.36 15.31 5.00
C VAL A 75 5.53 16.29 4.95
N ALA A 76 6.52 16.09 5.82
CA ALA A 76 7.70 16.94 5.92
C ALA A 76 8.81 16.54 4.93
N LYS A 77 8.95 15.24 4.65
CA LYS A 77 9.96 14.70 3.74
C LYS A 77 9.49 13.39 3.13
N VAL A 78 9.85 13.17 1.87
CA VAL A 78 9.66 11.90 1.18
C VAL A 78 11.01 11.38 0.69
N GLY A 79 11.30 10.12 0.98
CA GLY A 79 12.41 9.34 0.40
C GLY A 79 11.86 8.19 -0.40
N ARG A 80 12.55 7.79 -1.47
CA ARG A 80 12.13 6.72 -2.38
C ARG A 80 13.30 5.80 -2.69
N SER A 81 13.03 4.51 -2.79
CA SER A 81 13.88 3.52 -3.44
C SER A 81 13.01 2.62 -4.32
N ASP A 82 13.62 1.64 -4.97
CA ASP A 82 12.89 0.62 -5.73
C ASP A 82 12.02 -0.28 -4.82
N ASP A 83 12.35 -0.38 -3.53
CA ASP A 83 11.69 -1.28 -2.57
C ASP A 83 10.69 -0.58 -1.65
N TYR A 84 10.85 0.73 -1.44
CA TYR A 84 10.08 1.46 -0.42
C TYR A 84 9.80 2.92 -0.74
N LEU A 85 8.70 3.39 -0.16
CA LEU A 85 8.35 4.80 0.02
C LEU A 85 8.52 5.18 1.49
N ALA A 86 9.51 6.02 1.81
CA ALA A 86 9.70 6.58 3.13
C ALA A 86 8.98 7.93 3.25
N THR A 87 8.02 8.04 4.15
CA THR A 87 7.23 9.25 4.38
C THR A 87 7.46 9.74 5.80
N HIS A 88 8.05 10.92 5.95
CA HIS A 88 8.23 11.58 7.23
C HIS A 88 7.04 12.51 7.50
N VAL A 89 6.26 12.19 8.52
CA VAL A 89 5.04 12.89 8.92
C VAL A 89 5.33 13.76 10.15
N ALA A 90 4.98 15.05 10.07
CA ALA A 90 5.17 16.03 11.13
C ALA A 90 4.06 15.93 12.20
N HIS A 91 4.07 14.86 12.99
CA HIS A 91 3.17 14.69 14.13
C HIS A 91 3.51 15.68 15.27
N PRO A 92 2.55 16.15 16.08
CA PRO A 92 2.83 16.99 17.23
C PRO A 92 3.91 16.39 18.15
N GLY A 93 5.00 17.12 18.37
CA GLY A 93 6.08 16.75 19.29
C GLY A 93 7.03 15.64 18.82
N ARG A 94 6.86 15.08 17.61
CA ARG A 94 7.78 14.09 17.03
C ARG A 94 7.60 13.92 15.52
N THR A 95 8.66 13.53 14.83
CA THR A 95 8.55 13.08 13.44
C THR A 95 8.26 11.58 13.41
N LEU A 96 7.22 11.17 12.66
CA LEU A 96 6.97 9.75 12.38
C LEU A 96 7.57 9.42 11.02
N ALA A 97 8.45 8.42 10.95
CA ALA A 97 8.95 7.89 9.69
C ALA A 97 8.18 6.61 9.37
N VAL A 98 7.43 6.61 8.27
CA VAL A 98 6.55 5.51 7.86
C VAL A 98 7.03 5.00 6.51
N TYR A 99 7.23 3.69 6.41
CA TYR A 99 7.76 3.03 5.22
C TYR A 99 6.68 2.15 4.62
N SER A 100 6.26 2.47 3.40
CA SER A 100 5.41 1.58 2.61
C SER A 100 6.27 0.73 1.70
N MET A 101 6.01 -0.57 1.68
CA MET A 101 6.78 -1.56 0.92
C MET A 101 5.84 -2.60 0.34
N HIS A 102 6.18 -3.09 -0.85
CA HIS A 102 5.49 -4.22 -1.48
C HIS A 102 6.55 -5.18 -2.02
N LEU A 103 6.94 -6.14 -1.17
CA LEU A 103 8.00 -7.09 -1.50
C LEU A 103 7.58 -8.00 -2.66
N GLU A 104 8.57 -8.38 -3.46
CA GLU A 104 8.38 -9.28 -4.61
C GLU A 104 7.82 -10.63 -4.15
N TYR A 105 6.68 -11.02 -4.71
CA TYR A 105 5.98 -12.25 -4.36
C TYR A 105 6.63 -13.48 -5.03
N GLU A 106 7.39 -13.30 -6.12
CA GLU A 106 8.08 -14.40 -6.80
C GLU A 106 9.13 -15.08 -5.92
N TYR A 107 9.71 -14.36 -4.95
CA TYR A 107 10.66 -14.90 -3.98
C TYR A 107 10.00 -15.34 -2.66
N TYR A 108 8.69 -15.21 -2.54
CA TYR A 108 7.94 -15.65 -1.37
C TYR A 108 7.83 -17.18 -1.37
N THR A 109 8.27 -17.81 -0.27
CA THR A 109 8.52 -19.25 -0.17
C THR A 109 7.36 -20.17 -0.60
N PRO A 110 6.06 -19.81 -0.44
CA PRO A 110 4.94 -20.58 -0.99
C PRO A 110 4.83 -20.62 -2.51
N PHE A 111 5.41 -19.66 -3.23
CA PHE A 111 5.50 -19.66 -4.70
C PHE A 111 6.76 -20.37 -5.22
N LEU A 112 7.71 -20.68 -4.35
CA LEU A 112 8.81 -21.60 -4.66
C LEU A 112 8.27 -23.04 -4.77
N TYR A 113 8.99 -23.89 -5.48
CA TYR A 113 8.62 -25.22 -6.00
C TYR A 113 8.23 -26.29 -4.95
N ARG A 114 7.38 -25.98 -3.97
CA ARG A 114 6.76 -26.95 -3.05
C ARG A 114 5.38 -27.40 -3.52
N GLY A 115 4.98 -27.05 -4.75
CA GLY A 115 3.84 -27.65 -5.45
C GLY A 115 2.45 -27.15 -5.05
N TYR A 116 2.33 -26.03 -4.32
CA TYR A 116 1.04 -25.49 -3.86
C TYR A 116 0.80 -24.02 -4.29
N GLY A 117 1.27 -23.62 -5.48
CA GLY A 117 0.94 -22.32 -6.08
C GLY A 117 -0.22 -22.43 -7.08
N GLY A 118 -1.24 -21.57 -6.97
CA GLY A 118 -2.41 -21.51 -7.87
C GLY A 118 -2.13 -21.05 -9.31
N SER A 119 -0.86 -20.87 -9.66
CA SER A 119 -0.38 -20.43 -10.98
C SER A 119 0.68 -21.39 -11.53
N THR A 120 0.45 -22.70 -11.43
CA THR A 120 1.23 -23.68 -12.20
C THR A 120 0.95 -23.45 -13.70
N ARG A 121 1.75 -22.59 -14.33
CA ARG A 121 1.96 -22.67 -15.77
C ARG A 121 2.49 -24.07 -16.03
N TYR A 122 1.76 -24.84 -16.83
CA TYR A 122 2.04 -26.22 -17.21
C TYR A 122 3.55 -26.54 -17.16
N LEU A 123 3.93 -27.48 -16.29
CA LEU A 123 5.20 -28.18 -16.48
C LEU A 123 5.19 -28.72 -17.92
N PRO A 124 6.33 -28.66 -18.66
CA PRO A 124 6.41 -29.36 -19.93
C PRO A 124 6.02 -30.80 -19.62
N SER A 125 4.98 -31.31 -20.28
CA SER A 125 4.53 -32.68 -20.09
C SER A 125 5.71 -33.59 -20.38
N GLY A 126 6.35 -34.08 -19.33
CA GLY A 126 7.48 -35.00 -19.42
C GLY A 126 6.98 -36.25 -20.12
N ARG A 127 7.28 -36.36 -21.41
CA ARG A 127 7.31 -37.65 -22.08
C ARG A 127 8.51 -38.39 -21.49
N TRP A 128 8.22 -39.23 -20.50
CA TRP A 128 9.07 -40.36 -20.20
C TRP A 128 8.84 -41.37 -21.34
N GLY A 129 9.81 -41.44 -22.23
CA GLY A 129 9.91 -42.39 -23.34
C GLY A 129 11.35 -42.43 -23.81
#